data_AF-A0A849D8C6-F1
#
_entry.id   AF-A0A849D8C6-F1
#
_cell.length_a   1.000
_cell.length_b   1.000
_cell.length_c   1.000
_cell.angle_alpha   90.00
_cell.angle_beta   90.00
_cell.angle_gamma   90.00
#
_symmetry.space_group_name_H-M   'P 1'
#
loop_
_entity.id
_entity.type
_entity.pdbx_description
1 polymer ?
#
loop_
_entity_poly.entity_id
_entity_poly.type
_entity_poly.pdbx_seq_one_letter_code
_entity_poly.pdbx_strand_id
1 'polypeptide(L)' 'ITFTCEEGALVGDLIDRAIETGEGQTCWLHAAGVNEDNVEVASFAFEWTVKLKS' A
#
# COMPACT_ATOMS: atom_id res chain seq x y z
N ILE A 1 4.04 0.07 19.58
CA ILE A 1 3.12 -0.34 18.48
C ILE A 1 3.86 -0.14 17.18
N THR A 2 3.93 -1.17 16.34
CA THR A 2 4.60 -1.14 15.03
C THR A 2 3.56 -1.36 13.95
N PHE A 3 3.59 -0.54 12.90
CA PHE A 3 2.72 -0.69 11.75
C PHE A 3 3.48 -1.29 10.57
N THR A 4 2.90 -2.30 9.94
CA THR A 4 3.45 -2.96 8.75
C THR A 4 2.39 -3.05 7.67
N CYS A 5 2.81 -2.83 6.43
CA CYS A 5 2.04 -3.12 5.23
C CYS A 5 2.84 -4.14 4.42
N GLU A 6 2.23 -5.29 4.15
CA GLU A 6 2.91 -6.41 3.48
C GLU A 6 2.68 -6.41 1.96
N GLU A 7 1.86 -5.48 1.46
CA GLU A 7 1.47 -5.36 0.05
C GLU A 7 2.48 -4.58 -0.80
N GLY A 8 3.77 -4.58 -0.41
CA GLY A 8 4.83 -3.87 -1.14
C GLY A 8 4.98 -4.33 -2.59
N ALA A 9 4.73 -5.62 -2.87
CA ALA A 9 4.73 -6.15 -4.24
C ALA A 9 3.59 -5.58 -5.09
N LEU A 10 2.40 -5.42 -4.50
CA LEU A 10 1.25 -4.81 -5.18
C LEU A 10 1.54 -3.37 -5.57
N VAL A 11 2.22 -2.62 -4.70
CA VAL A 11 2.68 -1.25 -4.99
C VAL A 11 3.69 -1.23 -6.15
N GLY A 12 4.61 -2.19 -6.20
CA GLY A 12 5.56 -2.32 -7.32
C GLY A 12 4.85 -2.50 -8.65
N ASP A 13 3.96 -3.48 -8.75
CA ASP A 13 3.17 -3.76 -9.97
C ASP A 13 2.31 -2.56 -10.39
N LEU A 14 1.76 -1.84 -9.41
CA LEU A 14 0.97 -0.63 -9.63
C LEU A 14 1.81 0.49 -10.26
N ILE A 15 3.04 0.68 -9.79
CA ILE A 15 3.99 1.67 -10.33
C ILE A 15 4.37 1.29 -11.76
N ASP A 16 4.71 0.02 -12.00
CA ASP A 16 5.09 -0.46 -13.33
C ASP A 16 3.96 -0.23 -14.34
N ARG A 17 2.71 -0.55 -13.97
CA ARG A 17 1.53 -0.25 -14.80
C ARG A 17 1.32 1.24 -15.05
N ALA A 18 1.54 2.09 -14.06
CA ALA A 18 1.41 3.54 -14.23
C ALA A 18 2.46 4.08 -15.22
N ILE A 19 3.66 3.49 -15.21
CA ILE A 19 4.74 3.80 -16.17
C ILE A 19 4.36 3.30 -17.58
N GLU A 20 3.91 2.05 -17.71
CA GLU A 20 3.56 1.42 -18.98
C GLU A 20 2.40 2.11 -19.70
N THR A 21 1.34 2.44 -18.96
CA THR A 21 0.11 3.01 -19.51
C THR A 21 0.14 4.52 -19.64
N GLY A 22 0.95 5.20 -18.82
CA GLY A 22 0.89 6.64 -18.63
C GLY A 22 -0.36 7.12 -17.87
N GLU A 23 -1.21 6.20 -17.41
CA GLU A 23 -2.44 6.49 -16.68
C GLU A 23 -2.24 6.31 -15.17
N GLY A 24 -3.04 7.02 -14.37
CA GLY A 24 -3.03 6.85 -12.92
C GLY A 24 -3.59 5.47 -12.54
N GLN A 25 -2.96 4.83 -11.57
CA GLN A 25 -3.33 3.50 -11.07
C GLN A 25 -3.73 3.61 -9.59
N THR A 26 -4.82 2.95 -9.20
CA THR A 26 -5.37 3.02 -7.84
C THR A 26 -5.45 1.62 -7.22
N CYS A 27 -5.12 1.52 -5.94
CA CYS A 27 -5.28 0.29 -5.17
C CYS A 27 -5.71 0.56 -3.73
N TRP A 28 -6.20 -0.49 -3.08
CA TRP A 28 -6.40 -0.52 -1.64
C TRP A 28 -5.20 -1.19 -0.99
N LEU A 29 -4.72 -0.59 0.09
CA LEU A 29 -3.64 -1.10 0.92
C LEU A 29 -4.12 -1.24 2.36
N HIS A 30 -3.51 -2.17 3.06
CA HIS A 30 -3.79 -2.51 4.44
C HIS A 30 -2.53 -2.38 5.29
N ALA A 31 -2.69 -1.74 6.46
CA ALA A 31 -1.65 -1.67 7.48
C ALA A 31 -2.17 -2.24 8.80
N ALA A 32 -1.46 -3.24 9.32
CA ALA A 32 -1.72 -3.84 10.63
C ALA A 32 -0.78 -3.23 11.67
N GLY A 33 -1.32 -2.89 12.83
CA GLY A 33 -0.59 -2.40 13.99
C GLY A 33 -0.47 -3.47 15.06
N VAL A 34 0.74 -3.89 15.40
CA VAL A 34 1.02 -4.90 16.44
C VAL A 34 1.66 -4.29 17.68
N ASN A 35 1.35 -4.83 18.86
CA ASN A 35 1.99 -4.48 20.13
C ASN A 35 3.30 -5.27 20.35
N GLU A 36 3.93 -5.14 21.53
CA GLU A 36 5.18 -5.84 21.86
C GLU A 36 5.03 -7.37 21.94
N ASP A 37 3.80 -7.86 22.15
CA ASP A 37 3.46 -9.28 22.18
C ASP A 37 3.08 -9.83 20.79
N ASN A 38 3.30 -9.06 19.71
CA ASN A 38 2.85 -9.36 18.34
C ASN A 38 1.33 -9.58 18.20
N VAL A 39 0.53 -9.03 19.11
CA VAL A 39 -0.92 -9.03 19.00
C VAL A 39 -1.34 -7.83 18.17
N GLU A 40 -2.16 -8.07 17.14
CA GLU A 40 -2.77 -7.00 16.36
C GLU A 40 -3.74 -6.20 17.22
N VAL A 41 -3.53 -4.89 17.28
CA VAL A 41 -4.32 -3.94 18.06
C VAL A 41 -4.96 -2.85 17.20
N ALA A 42 -4.62 -2.78 15.91
CA ALA A 42 -5.18 -1.83 14.96
C ALA A 42 -5.08 -2.36 13.51
N SER A 43 -6.07 -2.02 12.69
CA SER A 43 -6.13 -2.37 11.27
C SER A 43 -6.61 -1.15 10.49
N PHE A 44 -5.84 -0.72 9.49
CA PHE A 44 -6.17 0.41 8.62
C PHE A 44 -6.26 -0.04 7.17
N ALA A 45 -7.26 0.46 6.45
CA ALA A 45 -7.36 0.31 5.01
C ALA A 45 -7.40 1.70 4.39
N PHE A 46 -6.61 1.91 3.33
CA PHE A 46 -6.57 3.19 2.62
C PHE A 46 -6.46 2.97 1.12
N GLU A 47 -7.15 3.83 0.38
CA GLU A 47 -7.05 3.87 -1.07
C GLU A 47 -5.89 4.79 -1.47
N TRP A 48 -5.06 4.31 -2.38
CA TRP A 48 -3.89 5.03 -2.85
C TRP A 48 -3.82 5.03 -4.37
N THR A 49 -3.53 6.20 -4.94
CA THR A 49 -3.38 6.41 -6.38
C THR A 49 -1.96 6.87 -6.72
N VAL A 50 -1.32 6.22 -7.68
CA VAL A 50 -0.02 6.59 -8.23
C VAL A 50 -0.18 7.08 -9.66
N LYS A 51 0.50 8.17 -10.00
CA LYS A 51 0.52 8.73 -11.35
C LYS A 51 1.91 9.25 -11.69
N LEU A 52 2.34 9.08 -12.93
CA LEU A 52 3.53 9.76 -13.46
C LEU A 52 3.43 11.28 -13.25
N LYS A 53 4.54 11.89 -12.87
CA LYS A 53 4.65 13.34 -12.76
C LYS A 53 4.31 13.98 -14.11
N SER A 54 3.35 14.89 -14.10
CA SER A 54 2.97 15.72 -15.25
C SER A 54 3.84 16.97 -15.36
#